data_AF-A0A7H4M8B1-F1
#
_entry.id   AF-A0A7H4M8B1-F1
#
_cell.length_a   1.000
_cell.length_b   1.000
_cell.length_c   1.000
_cell.angle_alpha   90.00
_cell.angle_beta   90.00
_cell.angle_gamma   90.00
#
_symmetry.space_group_name_H-M   'P 1'
#
loop_
_entity.id
_entity.type
_entity.pdbx_description
1 polymer ?
#
loop_
_entity_poly.entity_id
_entity_poly.type
_entity_poly.pdbx_seq_one_letter_code
_entity_poly.pdbx_strand_id
1 'polypeptide(L)'
;MGMGKSGHIGRKMAATFASTGTSAFFVHPGEAAHGDLGMVTPQDVVIALSNSGESNEILALIPVLKRQQVKLICITSRPESSMARAADIHLCVKVPKEACPLGLAPTSSTTAALVMGDALAVALLEARGFTAEDFALSHPGGALGRKLLLARQ
;
A
#
# COMPACT_ATOMS: atom_id res chain seq x y z
N MET A 1 -0.84 0.38 5.36
CA MET A 1 -1.80 0.90 6.37
C MET A 1 -2.48 2.18 5.85
N GLY A 2 -3.72 2.44 6.23
CA GLY A 2 -4.48 3.64 5.80
C GLY A 2 -5.88 3.70 6.41
N MET A 3 -6.46 4.89 6.53
CA MET A 3 -7.82 5.09 7.06
C MET A 3 -8.84 5.34 5.95
N GLY A 4 -10.10 4.96 6.18
CA GLY A 4 -11.22 5.22 5.28
C GLY A 4 -10.97 4.75 3.85
N LYS A 5 -11.22 5.62 2.86
CA LYS A 5 -11.01 5.29 1.44
C LYS A 5 -9.54 4.99 1.11
N SER A 6 -8.59 5.69 1.73
CA SER A 6 -7.16 5.37 1.62
C SER A 6 -6.86 3.97 2.17
N GLY A 7 -7.56 3.53 3.20
CA GLY A 7 -7.49 2.17 3.73
C GLY A 7 -7.94 1.11 2.72
N HIS A 8 -9.03 1.34 2.00
CA HIS A 8 -9.46 0.43 0.93
C HIS A 8 -8.43 0.34 -0.20
N ILE A 9 -7.83 1.47 -0.60
CA ILE A 9 -6.73 1.47 -1.58
C ILE A 9 -5.54 0.69 -1.04
N GLY A 10 -5.16 0.89 0.23
CA GLY A 10 -4.11 0.11 0.88
C GLY A 10 -4.37 -1.41 0.88
N ARG A 11 -5.62 -1.84 1.08
CA ARG A 11 -6.01 -3.26 0.96
C ARG A 11 -5.84 -3.78 -0.46
N LYS A 12 -6.27 -3.01 -1.47
CA LYS A 12 -6.07 -3.37 -2.89
C LYS A 12 -4.57 -3.50 -3.19
N MET A 13 -3.77 -2.51 -2.82
CA MET A 13 -2.31 -2.53 -3.02
C MET A 13 -1.67 -3.76 -2.39
N ALA A 14 -2.00 -4.09 -1.14
CA ALA A 14 -1.49 -5.29 -0.48
C ALA A 14 -1.85 -6.57 -1.25
N ALA A 15 -3.09 -6.69 -1.72
CA ALA A 15 -3.51 -7.83 -2.53
C ALA A 15 -2.77 -7.90 -3.87
N THR A 16 -2.55 -6.76 -4.53
CA THR A 16 -1.79 -6.70 -5.79
C THR A 16 -0.33 -7.11 -5.57
N PHE A 17 0.36 -6.54 -4.58
CA PHE A 17 1.72 -6.95 -4.23
C PHE A 17 1.82 -8.46 -3.99
N ALA A 18 0.92 -9.02 -3.18
CA ALA A 18 0.91 -10.46 -2.88
C ALA A 18 0.69 -11.30 -4.14
N SER A 19 -0.22 -10.90 -5.04
CA SER A 19 -0.46 -11.59 -6.32
C SER A 19 0.72 -11.49 -7.30
N THR A 20 1.58 -10.49 -7.16
CA THR A 20 2.74 -10.26 -8.03
C THR A 20 4.08 -10.56 -7.35
N GLY A 21 4.08 -11.48 -6.38
CA GLY A 21 5.31 -12.03 -5.80
C GLY A 21 5.97 -11.21 -4.68
N THR A 22 5.29 -10.19 -4.14
CA THR A 22 5.75 -9.45 -2.97
C THR A 22 4.80 -9.68 -1.80
N SER A 23 5.23 -10.44 -0.79
CA SER A 23 4.44 -10.68 0.42
C SER A 23 3.97 -9.36 1.04
N ALA A 24 2.65 -9.19 1.15
CA ALA A 24 2.06 -7.98 1.67
C ALA A 24 0.66 -8.28 2.25
N PHE A 25 0.31 -7.56 3.31
CA PHE A 25 -1.01 -7.59 3.91
C PHE A 25 -1.36 -6.19 4.44
N PHE A 26 -2.64 -5.98 4.72
CA PHE A 26 -3.12 -4.70 5.21
C PHE A 26 -3.28 -4.71 6.73
N VAL A 27 -2.63 -3.75 7.39
CA VAL A 27 -2.85 -3.43 8.81
C VAL A 27 -3.70 -2.16 8.91
N HIS A 28 -4.82 -2.24 9.65
CA HIS A 28 -5.67 -1.09 9.92
C HIS A 28 -5.06 -0.23 11.05
N PRO A 29 -4.81 1.08 10.85
CA PRO A 29 -4.15 1.90 11.86
C PRO A 29 -4.86 1.92 13.22
N GLY A 30 -6.19 1.94 13.23
CA GLY A 30 -6.98 1.90 14.47
C GLY A 30 -6.74 0.61 15.27
N GLU A 31 -6.78 -0.55 14.62
CA GLU A 31 -6.56 -1.85 15.29
C GLU A 31 -5.08 -2.01 15.70
N ALA A 32 -4.16 -1.46 14.90
CA ALA A 32 -2.73 -1.49 15.23
C ALA A 32 -2.43 -0.80 16.56
N ALA A 33 -3.10 0.32 16.84
CA ALA A 33 -2.99 1.01 18.13
C ALA A 33 -3.51 0.17 19.31
N HIS A 34 -4.25 -0.91 19.04
CA HIS A 34 -4.88 -1.78 20.03
C HIS A 34 -4.38 -3.23 20.00
N GLY A 35 -3.26 -3.52 19.33
CA GLY A 35 -2.59 -4.83 19.39
C GLY A 35 -2.05 -5.33 18.06
N ASP A 36 -2.70 -4.97 16.94
CA ASP A 36 -2.32 -5.47 15.62
C ASP A 36 -0.96 -4.93 15.13
N LEU A 37 -0.36 -3.96 15.82
CA LEU A 37 1.01 -3.54 15.53
C LEU A 37 2.02 -4.69 15.72
N GLY A 38 1.67 -5.71 16.52
CA GLY A 38 2.46 -6.94 16.63
C GLY A 38 2.58 -7.74 15.33
N MET A 39 1.77 -7.44 14.31
CA MET A 39 1.93 -8.02 12.98
C MET A 39 3.12 -7.44 12.21
N VAL A 40 3.66 -6.29 12.64
CA VAL A 40 4.77 -5.60 11.96
C VAL A 40 6.09 -5.93 12.65
N THR A 41 7.07 -6.35 11.85
CA THR A 41 8.43 -6.70 12.30
C THR A 41 9.46 -5.70 11.76
N PRO A 42 10.66 -5.61 12.36
CA PRO A 42 11.74 -4.76 11.85
C PRO A 42 12.21 -5.10 10.42
N GLN A 43 11.90 -6.30 9.92
CA GLN A 43 12.22 -6.73 8.55
C GLN A 43 11.19 -6.24 7.52
N ASP A 44 10.04 -5.73 7.98
CA ASP A 44 8.97 -5.27 7.11
C ASP A 44 9.20 -3.82 6.65
N VAL A 45 8.50 -3.47 5.57
CA VAL A 45 8.34 -2.09 5.11
C VAL A 45 6.88 -1.70 5.30
N VAL A 46 6.65 -0.60 6.00
CA VAL A 46 5.31 -0.02 6.14
C VAL A 46 5.09 1.02 5.05
N ILE A 47 4.07 0.78 4.21
CA ILE A 47 3.51 1.80 3.32
C ILE A 47 2.28 2.40 4.00
N ALA A 48 2.33 3.68 4.35
CA ALA A 48 1.27 4.42 5.01
C ALA A 48 0.60 5.42 4.05
N LEU A 49 -0.73 5.32 3.89
CA LEU A 49 -1.50 6.16 2.98
C LEU A 49 -2.36 7.18 3.73
N SER A 50 -2.15 8.46 3.43
CA SER A 50 -3.06 9.54 3.83
C SER A 50 -2.94 10.70 2.85
N ASN A 51 -4.03 11.06 2.18
CA ASN A 51 -4.02 12.17 1.22
C ASN A 51 -3.57 13.48 1.88
N SER A 52 -4.07 13.77 3.09
CA SER A 52 -3.66 14.95 3.87
C SER A 52 -2.25 14.79 4.46
N GLY A 53 -1.84 13.56 4.76
CA GLY A 53 -0.61 13.28 5.50
C GLY A 53 -0.68 13.66 6.99
N GLU A 54 -1.90 13.82 7.51
CA GLU A 54 -2.21 14.22 8.89
C GLU A 54 -3.21 13.27 9.57
N SER A 55 -3.27 11.99 9.18
CA SER A 55 -4.20 11.04 9.82
C SER A 55 -3.70 10.72 11.23
N ASN A 56 -4.46 11.11 12.25
CA ASN A 56 -4.06 10.93 13.66
C ASN A 56 -3.75 9.47 14.00
N GLU A 57 -4.51 8.53 13.47
CA GLU A 57 -4.34 7.09 13.71
C GLU A 57 -2.99 6.59 13.17
N ILE A 58 -2.50 7.17 12.06
CA ILE A 58 -1.20 6.82 11.50
C ILE A 58 -0.09 7.56 12.26
N LEU A 59 -0.27 8.87 12.50
CA LEU A 59 0.72 9.69 13.21
C LEU A 59 1.04 9.13 14.60
N ALA A 60 0.03 8.62 15.31
CA ALA A 60 0.20 7.99 16.62
C ALA A 60 1.12 6.76 16.58
N LEU A 61 1.19 6.03 15.45
CA LEU A 61 2.00 4.82 15.31
C LEU A 61 3.45 5.11 14.89
N ILE A 62 3.72 6.25 14.24
CA ILE A 62 5.04 6.58 13.69
C ILE A 62 6.17 6.49 14.74
N PRO A 63 6.04 7.01 15.97
CA PRO A 63 7.12 6.91 16.96
C PRO A 63 7.49 5.46 17.29
N VAL A 64 6.50 4.56 17.33
CA VAL A 64 6.71 3.14 17.63
C VAL A 64 7.36 2.44 16.44
N LEU A 65 6.87 2.68 15.22
CA LEU A 65 7.47 2.15 13.98
C LEU A 65 8.94 2.56 13.85
N LYS A 66 9.26 3.83 14.12
CA LYS A 66 10.65 4.32 14.12
C LYS A 66 11.52 3.68 15.18
N ARG A 67 10.99 3.50 16.40
CA ARG A 67 11.71 2.82 17.48
C ARG A 67 12.02 1.36 17.14
N GLN A 68 11.10 0.69 16.45
CA GLN A 68 11.29 -0.67 15.92
C GLN A 68 12.17 -0.72 14.67
N GLN A 69 12.67 0.44 14.19
CA GLN A 69 13.51 0.56 12.99
C GLN A 69 12.82 0.06 11.70
N VAL A 70 11.50 0.02 11.69
CA VAL A 70 10.69 -0.34 10.52
C VAL A 70 10.83 0.75 9.47
N LYS A 71 11.12 0.37 8.22
CA LYS A 71 11.18 1.34 7.11
C LYS A 71 9.80 1.87 6.79
N LEU A 72 9.66 3.19 6.73
CA LEU A 72 8.41 3.89 6.55
C LEU A 72 8.37 4.62 5.21
N ILE A 73 7.49 4.16 4.32
CA ILE A 73 7.11 4.87 3.09
C ILE A 73 5.77 5.56 3.34
N CYS A 74 5.70 6.87 3.12
CA CYS A 74 4.44 7.63 3.21
C CYS A 74 3.98 8.07 1.81
N ILE A 75 2.71 7.78 1.50
CA ILE A 75 2.04 8.28 0.31
C ILE A 75 1.06 9.38 0.73
N THR A 76 1.37 10.63 0.37
CA THR A 76 0.55 11.82 0.70
C THR A 76 0.55 12.82 -0.45
N SER A 77 -0.37 13.79 -0.45
CA SER A 77 -0.40 14.87 -1.45
C SER A 77 0.42 16.12 -1.09
N ARG A 78 0.95 16.16 0.15
CA ARG A 78 1.58 17.33 0.76
C ARG A 78 2.98 16.99 1.26
N PRO A 79 4.05 17.38 0.56
CA PRO A 79 5.44 17.15 0.98
C PRO A 79 5.77 17.74 2.36
N GLU A 80 5.08 18.79 2.76
CA GLU A 80 5.26 19.47 4.04
C GLU A 80 4.50 18.82 5.20
N SER A 81 3.70 17.78 4.96
CA SER A 81 2.88 17.14 5.98
C SER A 81 3.70 16.41 7.04
N SER A 82 3.11 16.18 8.21
CA SER A 82 3.73 15.45 9.32
C SER A 82 4.18 14.05 8.89
N MET A 83 3.32 13.30 8.19
CA MET A 83 3.68 11.98 7.64
C MET A 83 4.81 12.04 6.61
N ALA A 84 4.82 13.04 5.71
CA ALA A 84 5.85 13.16 4.68
C ALA A 84 7.22 13.44 5.29
N ARG A 85 7.30 14.38 6.24
CA ARG A 85 8.54 14.71 6.97
C ARG A 85 9.05 13.57 7.84
N ALA A 86 8.15 12.71 8.33
CA ALA A 86 8.51 11.59 9.17
C ALA A 86 8.96 10.35 8.39
N ALA A 87 8.66 10.25 7.10
CA ALA A 87 8.96 9.07 6.28
C ALA A 87 10.45 8.91 5.99
N ASP A 88 10.90 7.68 5.80
CA ASP A 88 12.19 7.40 5.14
C ASP A 88 12.10 7.73 3.64
N ILE A 89 10.95 7.44 3.03
CA ILE A 89 10.66 7.72 1.62
C ILE A 89 9.26 8.34 1.52
N HIS A 90 9.18 9.53 0.91
CA HIS A 90 7.91 10.17 0.60
C HIS A 90 7.56 9.99 -0.88
N LEU A 91 6.37 9.47 -1.16
CA LEU A 91 5.81 9.43 -2.50
C LEU A 91 4.67 10.46 -2.58
N CYS A 92 4.93 11.56 -3.28
CA CYS A 92 3.95 12.63 -3.46
C CYS A 92 2.92 12.24 -4.51
N VAL A 93 1.68 12.00 -4.09
CA VAL A 93 0.53 11.75 -4.97
C VAL A 93 -0.45 12.90 -4.79
N LYS A 94 -0.31 13.92 -5.64
CA LYS A 94 -1.16 15.11 -5.64
C LYS A 94 -2.00 15.15 -6.91
N VAL A 95 -3.30 15.33 -6.74
CA VAL A 95 -4.24 15.60 -7.84
C VAL A 95 -4.63 17.07 -7.83
N PRO A 96 -4.87 17.69 -9.01
CA PRO A 96 -5.24 19.10 -9.07
C PRO A 96 -6.63 19.38 -8.46
N LYS A 97 -7.56 18.43 -8.58
CA LYS A 97 -8.92 18.53 -8.04
C LYS A 97 -9.53 17.14 -7.87
N GLU A 98 -10.44 17.00 -6.91
CA GLU A 98 -11.36 15.85 -6.85
C GLU A 98 -12.44 15.96 -7.93
N ALA A 99 -12.87 14.81 -8.46
CA ALA A 99 -14.03 14.74 -9.34
C ALA A 99 -15.35 15.06 -8.62
N CYS A 100 -15.39 14.87 -7.29
CA CYS A 100 -16.51 15.31 -6.46
C CYS A 100 -16.72 16.84 -6.61
N PRO A 101 -17.91 17.32 -6.99
CA PRO A 101 -18.16 18.76 -7.18
C PRO A 101 -17.92 19.60 -5.92
N LEU A 102 -18.13 19.01 -4.74
CA LEU A 102 -17.91 19.65 -3.44
C LEU A 102 -16.43 19.63 -3.00
N GLY A 103 -15.57 18.87 -3.69
CA GLY A 103 -14.18 18.68 -3.29
C GLY A 103 -13.97 17.89 -2.00
N LEU A 104 -15.03 17.28 -1.45
CA LEU A 104 -15.00 16.61 -0.14
C LEU A 104 -14.72 15.11 -0.25
N ALA A 105 -15.37 14.43 -1.21
CA ALA A 105 -15.26 12.99 -1.34
C ALA A 105 -13.95 12.63 -2.06
N PRO A 106 -13.11 11.75 -1.49
CA PRO A 106 -11.95 11.20 -2.18
C PRO A 106 -12.42 10.44 -3.42
N THR A 107 -11.98 10.88 -4.59
CA THR A 107 -12.32 10.33 -5.89
C THR A 107 -11.04 10.20 -6.71
N SER A 108 -10.61 11.30 -7.32
CA SER A 108 -9.38 11.40 -8.08
C SER A 108 -8.15 11.07 -7.24
N SER A 109 -8.09 11.52 -5.99
CA SER A 109 -6.95 11.22 -5.10
C SER A 109 -6.80 9.72 -4.82
N THR A 110 -7.91 9.02 -4.57
CA THR A 110 -7.89 7.56 -4.35
C THR A 110 -7.54 6.79 -5.61
N THR A 111 -7.99 7.25 -6.78
CA THR A 111 -7.59 6.65 -8.06
C THR A 111 -6.10 6.86 -8.33
N ALA A 112 -5.57 8.07 -8.09
CA ALA A 112 -4.15 8.34 -8.26
C ALA A 112 -3.29 7.50 -7.31
N ALA A 113 -3.71 7.34 -6.04
CA ALA A 113 -3.03 6.49 -5.08
C ALA A 113 -3.07 5.00 -5.49
N LEU A 114 -4.19 4.54 -6.06
CA LEU A 114 -4.32 3.20 -6.61
C LEU A 114 -3.34 2.97 -7.76
N VAL A 115 -3.28 3.92 -8.72
CA VAL A 115 -2.32 3.87 -9.85
C VAL A 115 -0.88 3.85 -9.36
N MET A 116 -0.53 4.68 -8.37
CA MET A 116 0.80 4.66 -7.74
C MET A 116 1.12 3.27 -7.17
N GLY A 117 0.16 2.63 -6.50
CA GLY A 117 0.34 1.29 -5.97
C GLY A 117 0.54 0.22 -7.03
N ASP A 118 -0.21 0.29 -8.12
CA ASP A 118 -0.07 -0.66 -9.23
C ASP A 118 1.26 -0.47 -9.96
N ALA A 119 1.71 0.78 -10.13
CA ALA A 119 3.02 1.09 -10.68
C ALA A 119 4.15 0.51 -9.81
N LEU A 120 4.07 0.65 -8.48
CA LEU A 120 5.03 0.03 -7.56
C LEU A 120 5.00 -1.49 -7.66
N ALA A 121 3.82 -2.11 -7.78
CA ALA A 121 3.71 -3.56 -7.88
C ALA A 121 4.33 -4.09 -9.16
N VAL A 122 4.11 -3.42 -10.30
CA VAL A 122 4.73 -3.78 -11.58
C VAL A 122 6.24 -3.57 -11.53
N ALA A 123 6.72 -2.46 -10.97
CA ALA A 123 8.16 -2.22 -10.82
C ALA A 123 8.83 -3.31 -9.95
N LEU A 124 8.18 -3.75 -8.87
CA LEU A 124 8.67 -4.85 -8.03
C LEU A 124 8.61 -6.21 -8.73
N LEU A 125 7.54 -6.47 -9.49
CA LEU A 125 7.37 -7.66 -10.32
C LEU A 125 8.56 -7.78 -11.29
N GLU A 126 8.87 -6.71 -12.02
CA GLU A 126 9.99 -6.67 -12.96
C GLU A 126 11.34 -6.81 -12.25
N ALA A 127 11.56 -6.06 -11.16
CA ALA A 127 12.82 -6.10 -10.41
C ALA A 127 13.11 -7.48 -9.79
N ARG A 128 12.07 -8.28 -9.50
CA ARG A 128 12.18 -9.65 -8.98
C ARG A 128 12.30 -10.69 -10.08
N GLY A 129 12.13 -10.33 -11.36
CA GLY A 129 12.05 -11.28 -12.46
C GLY A 129 10.85 -12.23 -12.34
N PHE A 130 9.74 -11.75 -11.77
CA PHE A 130 8.55 -12.57 -11.51
C PHE A 130 7.95 -13.11 -12.82
N THR A 131 7.70 -14.41 -12.85
CA THR A 131 7.36 -15.15 -14.07
C THR A 131 5.88 -15.52 -14.16
N ALA A 132 5.46 -16.04 -15.32
CA ALA A 132 4.11 -16.57 -15.49
C ALA A 132 3.89 -17.83 -14.62
N GLU A 133 4.94 -18.59 -14.35
CA GLU A 133 4.95 -19.76 -13.49
C GLU A 133 4.73 -19.37 -12.03
N ASP A 134 5.43 -18.34 -11.56
CA ASP A 134 5.22 -17.79 -10.21
C ASP A 134 3.78 -17.30 -10.04
N PHE A 135 3.23 -16.65 -11.07
CA PHE A 135 1.82 -16.25 -11.09
C PHE A 135 0.87 -17.43 -10.99
N ALA A 136 1.17 -18.52 -11.70
CA ALA A 136 0.35 -19.73 -11.68
C ALA A 136 0.32 -20.38 -10.29
N LEU A 137 1.48 -20.40 -9.61
CA LEU A 137 1.62 -20.93 -8.25
C LEU A 137 0.94 -20.06 -7.19
N SER A 138 0.90 -18.74 -7.37
CA SER A 138 0.17 -17.84 -6.46
C SER A 138 -1.34 -17.79 -6.73
N HIS A 139 -1.81 -18.36 -7.86
CA HIS A 139 -3.22 -18.38 -8.24
C HIS A 139 -3.74 -19.77 -8.66
N PRO A 140 -3.57 -20.82 -7.84
CA PRO A 140 -3.92 -22.20 -8.23
C PRO A 140 -5.43 -22.37 -8.48
N GLY A 141 -6.26 -21.57 -7.79
CA GLY A 141 -7.72 -21.54 -7.96
C GLY A 141 -8.24 -20.52 -8.98
N GLY A 142 -7.37 -19.72 -9.61
CA GLY A 142 -7.76 -18.70 -10.58
C GLY A 142 -7.88 -19.25 -12.00
N ALA A 143 -8.76 -18.67 -12.82
CA ALA A 143 -8.90 -19.09 -14.22
C ALA A 143 -7.58 -18.94 -15.01
N LEU A 144 -6.84 -17.85 -14.77
CA LEU A 144 -5.55 -17.59 -15.41
C LEU A 144 -4.45 -18.55 -14.90
N GLY A 145 -4.33 -18.73 -13.58
CA GLY A 145 -3.34 -19.65 -13.00
C GLY A 145 -3.58 -21.09 -13.45
N ARG A 146 -4.84 -21.56 -13.47
CA ARG A 146 -5.19 -22.88 -14.03
C ARG A 146 -4.79 -23.02 -15.50
N LYS A 147 -5.05 -22.00 -16.34
CA LYS A 147 -4.66 -22.04 -17.76
C LYS A 147 -3.15 -22.18 -17.92
N LEU A 148 -2.37 -21.46 -17.11
CA LEU A 148 -0.90 -21.52 -17.15
C LEU A 148 -0.35 -22.86 -16.62
N LEU A 149 -0.98 -23.46 -15.60
CA LEU A 149 -0.61 -24.79 -15.11
C LEU A 149 -0.94 -25.92 -16.10
N LEU A 150 -2.06 -25.80 -16.83
CA LEU A 150 -2.54 -26.82 -17.77
C LEU A 150 -1.91 -26.71 -19.17
N ALA A 151 -1.52 -25.52 -19.63
CA ALA A 151 -0.90 -25.32 -20.94
C ALA A 151 0.50 -25.95 -21.09
N ARG A 152 0.98 -26.66 -20.06
CA ARG A 152 2.28 -27.37 -20.03
C ARG A 152 2.16 -28.87 -19.75
N GLN A 153 0.94 -29.42 -19.74
CA GLN A 153 0.68 -30.86 -19.79
C GLN A 153 0.39 -31.27 -21.23
#